data_AF-A0A5P9FPI1-F1
#
_entry.id   AF-A0A5P9FPI1-F1
#
_cell.length_a   1.000
_cell.length_b   1.000
_cell.length_c   1.000
_cell.angle_alpha   90.00
_cell.angle_beta   90.00
_cell.angle_gamma   90.00
#
_symmetry.space_group_name_H-M   'P 1'
#
loop_
_entity.id
_entity.type
_entity.pdbx_description
1 polymer ?
#
loop_
_entity_poly.entity_id
_entity_poly.type
_entity_poly.pdbx_seq_one_letter_code
_entity_poly.pdbx_strand_id
1 'polypeptide(L)'
;MSTNIRPEHISAFEALTSGEHDNFALFSCFLDGEPAVAIVVVTPPESDEGEYQITPLFVGVTANMVLTDHDGAAARRLSVA
;
A
#
# COMPACT_ATOMS: atom_id res chain seq x y z
N MET A 1 -18.24 6.87 15.93
CA MET A 1 -16.87 6.84 15.41
C MET A 1 -16.90 6.15 14.06
N SER A 2 -16.47 6.84 13.00
CA SER A 2 -16.29 6.24 11.68
C SER A 2 -14.80 5.99 11.49
N THR A 3 -14.42 4.78 11.11
CA THR A 3 -13.04 4.44 10.76
C THR A 3 -12.83 4.66 9.25
N ASN A 4 -11.59 4.96 8.86
CA ASN A 4 -11.18 4.92 7.44
C ASN A 4 -10.80 3.50 6.99
N ILE A 5 -10.86 2.50 7.88
CA ILE A 5 -10.58 1.09 7.57
C ILE A 5 -11.75 0.50 6.79
N ARG A 6 -11.47 0.00 5.59
CA ARG A 6 -12.41 -0.72 4.73
C ARG A 6 -12.01 -2.21 4.66
N PRO A 7 -12.90 -3.13 4.27
CA PRO A 7 -12.57 -4.56 4.18
C PRO A 7 -11.28 -4.87 3.40
N GLU A 8 -11.03 -4.18 2.30
CA GLU A 8 -9.79 -4.34 1.52
C GLU A 8 -8.52 -3.94 2.27
N HIS A 9 -8.59 -2.98 3.21
CA HIS A 9 -7.44 -2.62 4.04
C HIS A 9 -7.09 -3.75 5.01
N ILE A 10 -8.11 -4.46 5.51
CA ILE A 10 -7.94 -5.62 6.38
C ILE A 10 -7.31 -6.76 5.58
N SER A 11 -7.86 -7.08 4.39
CA SER A 11 -7.31 -8.12 3.52
C SER A 11 -5.87 -7.83 3.10
N ALA A 12 -5.54 -6.58 2.78
CA ALA A 12 -4.17 -6.17 2.46
C ALA A 12 -3.21 -6.34 3.65
N PHE A 13 -3.65 -5.96 4.86
CA PHE A 13 -2.87 -6.12 6.08
C PHE A 13 -2.62 -7.60 6.40
N GLU A 14 -3.65 -8.44 6.28
CA GLU A 14 -3.54 -9.89 6.47
C GLU A 14 -2.59 -10.50 5.45
N ALA A 15 -2.68 -10.13 4.17
CA ALA A 15 -1.77 -10.63 3.14
C ALA A 15 -0.29 -10.29 3.46
N LEU A 16 -0.02 -9.07 3.92
CA LEU A 16 1.34 -8.62 4.28
C LEU A 16 1.88 -9.29 5.55
N THR A 17 1.02 -9.77 6.45
CA THR A 17 1.43 -10.27 7.78
C THR A 17 1.31 -11.78 7.94
N SER A 18 0.52 -12.46 7.12
CA SER A 18 0.31 -13.91 7.19
C SER A 18 1.55 -14.72 6.80
N GLY A 19 2.40 -14.17 5.93
CA GLY A 19 3.53 -14.89 5.33
C GLY A 19 3.10 -15.97 4.32
N GLU A 20 1.82 -16.03 3.97
CA GLU A 20 1.26 -17.01 3.03
C GLU A 20 1.43 -16.61 1.56
N HIS A 21 1.87 -15.37 1.33
CA HIS A 21 2.06 -14.80 -0.01
C HIS A 21 3.52 -14.43 -0.23
N ASP A 22 4.06 -14.77 -1.40
CA ASP A 22 5.43 -14.49 -1.83
C ASP A 22 5.50 -13.62 -3.09
N ASN A 23 4.36 -13.32 -3.70
CA ASN A 23 4.23 -12.56 -4.95
C ASN A 23 4.15 -11.04 -4.74
N PHE A 24 4.89 -10.55 -3.74
CA PHE A 24 4.99 -9.12 -3.45
C PHE A 24 6.15 -8.49 -4.22
N ALA A 25 5.94 -7.25 -4.67
CA ALA A 25 6.99 -6.42 -5.25
C ALA A 25 7.02 -5.03 -4.61
N LEU A 26 8.23 -4.48 -4.48
CA LEU A 26 8.43 -3.06 -4.23
C LEU A 26 8.31 -2.32 -5.56
N PHE A 27 7.32 -1.45 -5.66
CA PHE A 27 6.98 -0.76 -6.90
C PHE A 27 7.25 0.74 -6.77
N SER A 28 8.17 1.24 -7.60
CA SER A 28 8.40 2.68 -7.76
C SER A 28 7.28 3.27 -8.60
N CYS A 29 6.59 4.29 -8.10
CA CYS A 29 5.42 4.85 -8.78
C CYS A 29 5.26 6.35 -8.51
N PHE A 30 4.12 6.90 -8.94
CA PHE A 30 3.72 8.27 -8.66
C PHE A 30 2.29 8.25 -8.09
N LEU A 31 2.05 9.00 -7.02
CA LEU A 31 0.72 9.23 -6.45
C LEU A 31 0.45 10.74 -6.50
N ASP A 32 -0.65 11.12 -7.16
CA ASP A 32 -1.01 12.52 -7.40
C ASP A 32 0.11 13.35 -8.06
N GLY A 33 0.92 12.69 -8.91
CA GLY A 33 2.05 13.32 -9.62
C GLY A 33 3.35 13.38 -8.83
N GLU A 34 3.35 13.01 -7.55
CA GLU A 34 4.54 12.99 -6.69
C GLU A 34 5.18 11.59 -6.66
N PRO A 35 6.53 11.49 -6.69
CA PRO A 35 7.22 10.20 -6.58
C PRO A 35 6.85 9.46 -5.30
N ALA A 36 6.46 8.20 -5.42
CA ALA A 36 6.01 7.35 -4.33
C ALA A 36 6.59 5.93 -4.47
N VAL A 37 6.37 5.14 -3.42
CA VAL A 37 6.67 3.71 -3.40
C VAL A 37 5.46 2.95 -2.90
N ALA A 38 5.16 1.81 -3.49
CA ALA A 38 4.10 0.93 -3.05
C ALA A 38 4.62 -0.50 -2.84
N ILE A 39 4.05 -1.20 -1.87
CA ILE A 39 4.10 -2.66 -1.83
C ILE A 39 2.87 -3.14 -2.60
N VAL A 40 3.10 -3.93 -3.63
CA VAL A 40 2.04 -4.44 -4.52
C VAL A 40 2.01 -5.96 -4.50
N VAL A 41 0.82 -6.51 -4.66
CA VAL A 41 0.62 -7.90 -5.09
C VAL A 41 0.67 -7.93 -6.61
N VAL A 42 1.48 -8.83 -7.15
CA VAL A 42 1.55 -9.10 -8.58
C VAL A 42 0.80 -10.40 -8.84
N THR A 43 -0.38 -10.30 -9.44
CA THR A 43 -1.18 -11.47 -9.80
C THR A 43 -0.95 -11.77 -11.28
N PRO A 44 -0.46 -12.98 -11.63
CA PRO A 44 -0.30 -13.38 -13.01
C PRO A 44 -1.66 -13.51 -13.71
N PRO A 45 -1.70 -13.35 -15.04
CA PRO A 45 -2.92 -13.56 -15.80
C PRO A 45 -3.36 -15.04 -15.75
N GLU A 46 -4.68 -15.28 -15.86
CA GLU A 46 -5.24 -16.64 -15.91
C GLU A 46 -4.99 -17.35 -17.25
N SER A 47 -4.58 -16.60 -18.29
CA SER A 47 -4.23 -17.11 -19.61
C SER A 47 -2.98 -16.41 -20.16
N ASP A 48 -2.33 -17.05 -21.13
CA ASP A 48 -1.09 -16.53 -21.75
C ASP A 48 -1.28 -15.20 -22.52
N GLU A 49 -2.53 -14.82 -22.81
CA GLU A 49 -2.87 -13.56 -23.48
C GLU A 49 -3.30 -12.46 -22.50
N GLY A 50 -3.34 -12.74 -21.19
CA GLY A 50 -3.80 -11.79 -20.18
C GLY A 50 -2.70 -10.84 -19.67
N GLU A 51 -3.12 -9.81 -18.95
CA GLU A 51 -2.22 -8.85 -18.31
C GLU A 51 -2.00 -9.16 -16.83
N TYR A 52 -0.79 -8.86 -16.33
CA TYR A 52 -0.51 -8.88 -14.90
C TYR A 52 -1.35 -7.83 -14.18
N GLN A 53 -1.99 -8.24 -13.10
CA GLN A 53 -2.71 -7.32 -12.22
C GLN A 53 -1.77 -6.85 -11.12
N ILE A 54 -1.58 -5.53 -11.03
CA ILE A 54 -0.79 -4.89 -9.98
C ILE A 54 -1.75 -4.27 -8.98
N THR A 55 -1.85 -4.88 -7.79
CA THR A 55 -2.74 -4.41 -6.72
C THR A 55 -1.91 -3.76 -5.60
N PRO A 56 -2.00 -2.44 -5.39
CA PRO A 56 -1.33 -1.78 -4.28
C PRO A 56 -1.94 -2.22 -2.94
N LEU A 57 -1.10 -2.70 -2.01
CA LEU A 57 -1.49 -3.04 -0.64
C LEU A 57 -1.11 -1.95 0.35
N PHE A 58 0.01 -1.28 0.10
CA PHE A 58 0.50 -0.19 0.93
C PHE A 58 1.17 0.85 0.05
N VAL A 59 0.94 2.13 0.33
CA VAL A 59 1.67 3.24 -0.29
C VAL A 59 2.46 3.96 0.78
N GLY A 60 3.77 4.09 0.56
CA GLY A 60 4.67 4.79 1.46
C GLY A 60 4.40 6.29 1.47
N VAL A 61 4.38 6.87 2.68
CA VAL A 61 4.31 8.32 2.87
C VAL A 61 5.57 8.96 2.28
N THR A 62 5.41 9.89 1.35
CA THR A 62 6.53 10.61 0.72
C THR A 62 7.00 11.78 1.59
N ALA A 63 7.96 12.57 1.13
CA ALA A 63 8.41 13.76 1.89
C ALA A 63 7.34 14.86 1.97
N ASN A 64 6.43 14.90 0.99
CA ASN A 64 5.43 15.95 0.83
C ASN A 64 4.05 15.58 1.42
N MET A 65 3.88 14.33 1.89
CA MET A 65 2.63 13.85 2.49
C MET A 65 2.59 14.10 4.00
N VAL A 66 1.48 14.65 4.50
CA VAL A 66 1.21 14.84 5.93
C VAL A 66 0.18 13.81 6.38
N LEU A 67 0.61 12.86 7.20
CA LEU A 67 -0.30 11.90 7.83
C LEU A 67 -0.92 12.56 9.07
N THR A 68 -2.25 12.61 9.15
CA THR A 68 -2.98 13.10 10.32
C THR A 68 -3.97 12.06 10.83
N ASP A 69 -4.28 12.10 12.12
CA ASP A 69 -5.40 11.34 12.68
C ASP A 69 -6.76 12.02 12.40
N HIS A 70 -7.83 11.47 12.99
CA HIS A 70 -9.19 12.01 12.84
C HIS A 70 -9.40 13.38 13.49
N ASP A 71 -8.52 13.81 14.40
CA ASP A 71 -8.54 15.11 15.05
C ASP A 71 -7.64 16.13 14.33
N GLY A 72 -7.02 15.73 13.20
CA GLY A 72 -6.10 16.55 12.43
C GLY A 72 -4.70 16.64 13.04
N ALA A 73 -4.40 15.86 14.08
CA ALA A 73 -3.08 15.85 14.69
C ALA A 73 -2.11 15.07 13.80
N ALA A 74 -0.97 15.69 13.48
CA ALA A 74 0.04 15.09 12.63
C ALA A 74 0.67 13.86 13.32
N ALA A 75 0.71 12.74 12.60
CA ALA A 75 1.42 11.55 13.01
C ALA A 75 2.92 11.81 12.96
N ARG A 76 3.62 11.45 14.02
CA ARG A 76 5.08 11.65 14.11
C ARG A 76 5.77 10.54 13.34
N ARG A 77 6.57 10.90 12.33
CA ARG A 77 7.38 9.95 11.57
C ARG A 77 8.41 9.32 12.51
N LEU A 78 8.35 8.01 12.70
CA LEU A 78 9.42 7.26 13.35
C LEU A 78 10.59 7.18 12.36
N SER A 79 11.71 7.83 12.68
CA SER A 79 12.97 7.59 11.98
C SER A 79 13.52 6.26 12.48
N VAL A 80 13.34 5.19 11.71
CA VAL A 80 14.08 3.95 11.94
C VAL A 80 15.45 4.16 11.29
N ALA A 81 16.47 4.24 12.13
CA ALA A 81 17.88 4.39 11.72
C ALA A 81 18.44 3.08 11.19
#